data_AF-G0EC88-F1
#
_entry.id   AF-G0EC88-F1
#
_cell.length_a   1.000
_cell.length_b   1.000
_cell.length_c   1.000
_cell.angle_alpha   90.00
_cell.angle_beta   90.00
_cell.angle_gamma   90.00
#
_symmetry.space_group_name_H-M   'P 1'
#
loop_
_entity.id
_entity.type
_entity.pdbx_description
1 polymer ?
#
loop_
_entity_poly.entity_id
_entity_poly.type
_entity_poly.pdbx_seq_one_letter_code
_entity_poly.pdbx_strand_id
1 'polypeptide(L)'
;MCRTNPVLLGRKGVPLSGDVVSWRELLPRLNEGDEILERLRLEFVDEYFGSKLAEAYEWVRVLKEVAERASRTVGAEGVLWTKELKSFLADPRRHLAKKLYIYALDLQRSKLKPEEFEKVALAAARTSLNTNMRSIYQAWVFLVVVETLGRNNRAKIVFPEHGHILLERSGRQRGGTIPPNLVLLLEGRGYLSFFIEAPRPIGWGDNADLAKAWRLYVALRPDMMVYSGKVLNMVEAGRNPPIRRPNVIIECKELPDWYARVREIRGPFARPMSGVEWRNRWLRGLWAGLADVLGVETPEKAYQAVKERRGLRLSEPQIVKLYARIYKPDKLYLVSRAKVPQRIRENLEDKQIVVIDGVGFDPRGLEELANELAKMASYGSSGETIEVDGETATMLARLASALGLESVAQVVKLLARYGMTRLEELRRLAGSSV
;
A
#
# COMPACT_ATOMS: atom_id res chain seq x y z
N MET A 1 5.27 44.88 -22.31
CA MET A 1 6.70 44.56 -22.18
C MET A 1 6.85 43.30 -21.36
N CYS A 2 7.45 42.27 -21.96
CA CYS A 2 7.59 40.92 -21.45
C CYS A 2 8.26 40.86 -20.08
N ARG A 3 7.70 40.04 -19.17
CA ARG A 3 8.44 39.51 -18.02
C ARG A 3 8.64 38.01 -18.25
N THR A 4 9.90 37.64 -18.38
CA THR A 4 10.43 36.29 -18.56
C THR A 4 10.21 35.43 -17.31
N ASN A 5 9.75 34.20 -17.51
CA ASN A 5 9.64 33.16 -16.48
C ASN A 5 11.03 32.66 -16.06
N PRO A 6 11.23 32.28 -14.78
CA PRO A 6 12.51 31.76 -14.30
C PRO A 6 12.71 30.29 -14.70
N VAL A 7 13.90 29.99 -15.21
CA VAL A 7 14.40 28.66 -15.61
C VAL A 7 14.74 27.86 -14.35
N LEU A 8 14.15 26.67 -14.19
CA LEU A 8 14.51 25.70 -13.15
C LEU A 8 15.61 24.76 -13.67
N LEU A 9 16.78 24.79 -13.02
CA LEU A 9 17.95 23.97 -13.31
C LEU A 9 17.85 22.60 -12.62
N GLY A 10 17.91 21.52 -13.40
CA GLY A 10 18.14 20.15 -12.92
C GLY A 10 19.62 19.77 -12.97
N ARG A 11 20.12 19.05 -11.95
CA ARG A 11 21.50 18.53 -11.88
C ARG A 11 21.73 17.40 -12.90
N LYS A 12 22.06 17.82 -14.12
CA LYS A 12 22.99 17.28 -15.13
C LYS A 12 22.68 18.07 -16.39
N GLY A 13 23.53 19.06 -16.68
CA GLY A 13 23.25 20.12 -17.65
C GLY A 13 22.99 19.64 -19.07
N VAL A 14 21.72 19.43 -19.39
CA VAL A 14 21.20 19.55 -20.75
C VAL A 14 20.12 20.65 -20.69
N PRO A 15 20.25 21.73 -21.46
CA PRO A 15 19.23 22.77 -21.48
C PRO A 15 17.93 22.21 -22.07
N LEU A 16 16.79 22.50 -21.43
CA LEU A 16 15.45 22.35 -22.03
C LEU A 16 15.20 23.47 -23.05
N SER A 17 16.08 23.57 -24.04
CA SER A 17 15.89 24.37 -25.26
C SER A 17 15.94 23.41 -26.45
N GLY A 18 14.98 22.50 -26.51
CA GLY A 18 14.61 21.81 -27.73
C GLY A 18 13.15 22.20 -28.00
N ASP A 19 12.85 22.60 -29.24
CA ASP A 19 11.48 22.86 -29.67
C ASP A 19 10.57 21.73 -29.18
N VAL A 20 9.45 22.07 -28.54
CA VAL A 20 8.46 21.08 -28.11
C VAL A 20 7.84 20.52 -29.38
N VAL A 21 8.41 19.42 -29.87
CA VAL A 21 7.93 18.73 -31.07
C VAL A 21 6.66 18.00 -30.67
N SER A 22 5.53 18.40 -31.27
CA SER A 22 4.28 17.67 -31.01
C SER A 22 4.43 16.22 -31.46
N TRP A 23 3.88 15.28 -30.71
CA TRP A 23 3.93 13.86 -31.08
C TRP A 23 3.31 13.60 -32.47
N ARG A 24 2.40 14.48 -32.93
CA ARG A 24 1.79 14.42 -34.27
C ARG A 24 2.79 14.68 -35.40
N GLU A 25 3.83 15.46 -35.16
CA GLU A 25 4.89 15.72 -36.16
C GLU A 25 5.73 14.47 -36.44
N LEU A 26 5.67 13.47 -35.55
CA LEU A 26 6.36 12.20 -35.71
C LEU A 26 5.54 11.16 -36.49
N LEU A 27 4.25 11.43 -36.75
CA LEU A 27 3.36 10.51 -37.48
C LEU A 27 3.88 10.13 -38.88
N PRO A 28 4.37 11.07 -39.72
CA PRO A 28 4.88 10.72 -41.06
C PRO A 28 6.10 9.78 -41.02
N ARG A 29 6.78 9.74 -39.86
CA ARG A 29 8.06 9.05 -39.65
C ARG A 29 7.92 7.75 -38.87
N LEU A 30 6.69 7.33 -38.55
CA LEU A 30 6.41 6.16 -37.71
C LEU A 30 7.04 4.85 -38.22
N ASN A 31 7.28 4.74 -39.53
CA ASN A 31 7.88 3.56 -40.14
C ASN A 31 9.42 3.58 -40.18
N GLU A 32 10.07 4.64 -39.68
CA GLU A 32 11.53 4.78 -39.70
C GLU A 32 12.24 3.95 -38.60
N GLY A 33 11.50 3.36 -37.65
CA GLY A 33 12.05 2.41 -36.67
C GLY A 33 11.54 2.62 -35.24
N ASP A 34 12.00 1.75 -34.33
CA ASP A 34 11.58 1.73 -32.92
C ASP A 34 11.93 3.02 -32.15
N GLU A 35 12.99 3.72 -32.57
CA GLU A 35 13.40 4.99 -31.96
C GLU A 35 12.36 6.10 -32.14
N ILE A 36 11.74 6.19 -33.33
CA ILE A 36 10.66 7.15 -33.58
C ILE A 36 9.44 6.80 -32.75
N LEU A 37 9.15 5.50 -32.61
CA LEU A 37 8.05 5.02 -31.78
C LEU A 37 8.26 5.32 -30.30
N GLU A 38 9.50 5.20 -29.80
CA GLU A 38 9.86 5.63 -28.45
C GLU A 38 9.73 7.14 -28.28
N ARG A 39 10.28 7.92 -29.21
CA ARG A 39 10.19 9.38 -29.17
C ARG A 39 8.73 9.84 -29.16
N LEU A 40 7.89 9.29 -30.03
CA LEU A 40 6.46 9.60 -30.08
C LEU A 40 5.79 9.39 -28.72
N ARG A 41 6.03 8.26 -28.06
CA ARG A 41 5.44 7.97 -26.75
C ARG A 41 5.92 8.93 -25.67
N LEU A 42 7.18 9.36 -25.74
CA LEU A 42 7.78 10.29 -24.80
C LEU A 42 7.25 11.72 -24.99
N GLU A 43 7.20 12.21 -26.23
CA GLU A 43 6.61 13.54 -26.56
C GLU A 43 5.12 13.57 -26.22
N PHE A 44 4.38 12.48 -26.49
CA PHE A 44 2.97 12.39 -26.08
C PHE A 44 2.83 12.56 -24.57
N VAL A 45 3.69 11.91 -23.78
CA VAL A 45 3.63 12.05 -22.32
C VAL A 45 3.94 13.49 -21.89
N ASP A 46 4.94 14.14 -22.48
CA ASP A 46 5.30 15.51 -22.12
C ASP A 46 4.22 16.52 -22.49
N GLU A 47 3.65 16.40 -23.70
CA GLU A 47 2.59 17.28 -24.21
C GLU A 47 1.36 17.28 -23.28
N TYR A 48 0.90 16.10 -22.84
CA TYR A 48 -0.33 15.99 -22.04
C TYR A 48 -0.11 16.02 -20.52
N PHE A 49 1.10 15.70 -20.03
CA PHE A 49 1.35 15.52 -18.60
C PHE A 49 2.53 16.33 -18.05
N GLY A 50 3.18 17.21 -18.82
CA GLY A 50 4.39 17.93 -18.39
C GLY A 50 4.33 18.56 -16.98
N SER A 51 3.26 19.31 -16.68
CA SER A 51 3.07 19.91 -15.34
C SER A 51 2.81 18.88 -14.23
N LYS A 52 2.10 17.80 -14.56
CA LYS A 52 1.83 16.69 -13.65
C LYS A 52 3.04 15.79 -13.42
N LEU A 53 3.95 15.71 -14.40
CA LEU A 53 5.22 15.01 -14.25
C LEU A 53 6.10 15.72 -13.22
N ALA A 54 6.17 17.05 -13.24
CA ALA A 54 6.92 17.80 -12.23
C ALA A 54 6.41 17.49 -10.81
N GLU A 55 5.09 17.47 -10.62
CA GLU A 55 4.45 17.05 -9.36
C GLU A 55 4.83 15.60 -9.00
N ALA A 56 4.80 14.68 -9.96
CA ALA A 56 5.16 13.28 -9.74
C ALA A 56 6.63 13.10 -9.33
N TYR A 57 7.58 13.78 -10.00
CA TYR A 57 9.00 13.72 -9.63
C TYR A 57 9.23 14.23 -8.20
N GLU A 58 8.51 15.27 -7.78
CA GLU A 58 8.59 15.79 -6.41
C GLU A 58 8.07 14.77 -5.39
N TRP A 59 6.92 14.14 -5.65
CA TRP A 59 6.38 13.09 -4.77
C TRP A 59 7.31 11.89 -4.69
N VAL A 60 7.94 11.50 -5.81
CA VAL A 60 8.96 10.44 -5.84
C VAL A 60 10.16 10.79 -4.97
N ARG A 61 10.66 12.04 -5.05
CA ARG A 61 11.78 12.51 -4.23
C ARG A 61 11.47 12.40 -2.75
N VAL A 62 10.34 12.97 -2.33
CA VAL A 62 9.90 12.95 -0.93
C VAL A 62 9.69 11.52 -0.41
N LEU A 63 9.13 10.62 -1.23
CA LEU A 63 8.94 9.22 -0.86
C LEU A 63 10.28 8.49 -0.65
N LYS A 64 11.26 8.71 -1.52
CA LYS A 64 12.60 8.09 -1.39
C LYS A 64 13.31 8.57 -0.12
N GLU A 65 13.23 9.87 0.18
CA GLU A 65 13.82 10.43 1.39
C GLU A 65 13.22 9.84 2.67
N VAL A 66 11.88 9.70 2.74
CA VAL A 66 11.25 9.05 3.91
C VAL A 66 11.56 7.56 3.97
N ALA A 67 11.67 6.87 2.83
CA ALA A 67 12.05 5.46 2.79
C ALA A 67 13.43 5.23 3.42
N GLU A 68 14.41 6.05 3.06
CA GLU A 68 15.77 5.99 3.62
C GLU A 68 15.81 6.30 5.12
N ARG A 69 15.03 7.29 5.58
CA ARG A 69 14.94 7.59 7.02
C ARG A 69 14.27 6.46 7.77
N ALA A 70 13.08 6.02 7.33
CA ALA A 70 12.33 4.93 7.95
C ALA A 70 13.18 3.65 8.04
N SER A 71 13.84 3.25 6.96
CA SER A 71 14.74 2.09 6.95
C SER A 71 15.84 2.21 7.99
N ARG A 72 16.53 3.36 8.07
CA ARG A 72 17.56 3.58 9.10
C ARG A 72 17.01 3.48 10.51
N THR A 73 15.84 4.07 10.78
CA THR A 73 15.29 4.14 12.12
C THR A 73 14.88 2.78 12.68
N VAL A 74 14.38 1.86 11.83
CA VAL A 74 13.98 0.51 12.27
C VAL A 74 15.01 -0.57 11.97
N GLY A 75 16.20 -0.19 11.47
CA GLY A 75 17.29 -1.11 11.14
C GLY A 75 17.01 -1.99 9.91
N ALA A 76 16.24 -1.49 8.93
CA ALA A 76 15.96 -2.21 7.69
C ALA A 76 17.07 -2.04 6.65
N GLU A 77 17.32 -3.06 5.84
CA GLU A 77 18.23 -2.96 4.68
C GLU A 77 17.68 -2.05 3.57
N GLY A 78 16.36 -1.91 3.49
CA GLY A 78 15.69 -1.05 2.52
C GLY A 78 14.19 -1.30 2.44
N VAL A 79 13.58 -0.75 1.39
CA VAL A 79 12.16 -0.90 1.07
C VAL A 79 12.00 -1.73 -0.21
N LEU A 80 11.14 -2.75 -0.16
CA LEU A 80 10.75 -3.54 -1.34
C LEU A 80 9.44 -3.00 -1.93
N TRP A 81 9.57 -2.44 -3.12
CA TRP A 81 8.49 -1.82 -3.91
C TRP A 81 7.81 -2.82 -4.84
N THR A 82 6.55 -2.57 -5.19
CA THR A 82 5.90 -3.31 -6.28
C THR A 82 6.65 -3.08 -7.59
N LYS A 83 6.63 -4.04 -8.53
CA LYS A 83 7.27 -3.87 -9.85
C LYS A 83 6.81 -2.60 -10.57
N GLU A 84 5.52 -2.32 -10.50
CA GLU A 84 4.89 -1.15 -11.10
C GLU A 84 5.38 0.15 -10.46
N LEU A 85 5.29 0.25 -9.12
CA LEU A 85 5.73 1.44 -8.41
C LEU A 85 7.25 1.62 -8.56
N LYS A 86 8.06 0.57 -8.46
CA LYS A 86 9.52 0.62 -8.68
C LYS A 86 9.87 1.25 -10.02
N SER A 87 9.17 0.85 -11.08
CA SER A 87 9.37 1.43 -12.41
C SER A 87 8.99 2.91 -12.46
N PHE A 88 7.90 3.30 -11.80
CA PHE A 88 7.48 4.70 -11.73
C PHE A 88 8.42 5.56 -10.87
N LEU A 89 8.92 5.05 -9.74
CA LEU A 89 9.90 5.74 -8.89
C LEU A 89 11.26 5.93 -9.58
N ALA A 90 11.61 5.07 -10.53
CA ALA A 90 12.83 5.20 -11.30
C ALA A 90 12.72 6.38 -12.27
N ASP A 91 11.64 6.44 -13.05
CA ASP A 91 11.37 7.51 -14.01
C ASP A 91 9.87 7.54 -14.36
N PRO A 92 9.08 8.47 -13.79
CA PRO A 92 7.67 8.66 -14.11
C PRO A 92 7.39 8.83 -15.61
N ARG A 93 8.19 9.63 -16.32
CA ARG A 93 7.99 9.91 -17.75
C ARG A 93 8.15 8.63 -18.57
N ARG A 94 9.26 7.91 -18.40
CA ARG A 94 9.49 6.64 -19.10
C ARG A 94 8.48 5.56 -18.70
N HIS A 95 8.04 5.52 -17.44
CA HIS A 95 7.01 4.58 -17.01
C HIS A 95 5.69 4.81 -17.75
N LEU A 96 5.24 6.07 -17.87
CA LEU A 96 4.01 6.39 -18.61
C LEU A 96 4.17 6.05 -20.10
N ALA A 97 5.31 6.39 -20.71
CA ALA A 97 5.57 6.05 -22.12
C ALA A 97 5.60 4.53 -22.36
N LYS A 98 6.03 3.73 -21.38
CA LYS A 98 5.94 2.26 -21.44
C LYS A 98 4.50 1.76 -21.52
N LYS A 99 3.53 2.44 -20.89
CA LYS A 99 2.10 2.09 -20.98
C LYS A 99 1.50 2.34 -22.37
N LEU A 100 2.15 3.18 -23.17
CA LEU A 100 1.70 3.53 -24.51
C LEU A 100 2.20 2.57 -25.59
N TYR A 101 3.06 1.60 -25.25
CA TYR A 101 3.77 0.78 -26.21
C TYR A 101 2.85 0.04 -27.19
N ILE A 102 1.85 -0.68 -26.68
CA ILE A 102 0.92 -1.45 -27.53
C ILE A 102 0.09 -0.52 -28.42
N TYR A 103 -0.45 0.57 -27.86
CA TYR A 103 -1.23 1.54 -28.63
C TYR A 103 -0.41 2.22 -29.72
N ALA A 104 0.88 2.49 -29.46
CA ALA A 104 1.76 3.08 -30.44
C ALA A 104 2.07 2.09 -31.58
N LEU A 105 2.26 0.80 -31.28
CA LEU A 105 2.40 -0.23 -32.31
C LEU A 105 1.15 -0.38 -33.18
N ASP A 106 -0.04 -0.27 -32.59
CA ASP A 106 -1.30 -0.33 -33.34
C ASP A 106 -1.48 0.90 -34.24
N LEU A 107 -1.07 2.09 -33.76
CA LEU A 107 -0.99 3.31 -34.57
C LEU A 107 -0.01 3.14 -35.74
N GLN A 108 1.20 2.62 -35.49
CA GLN A 108 2.21 2.37 -36.52
C GLN A 108 1.70 1.40 -37.60
N ARG A 109 0.95 0.36 -37.20
CA ARG A 109 0.35 -0.62 -38.11
C ARG A 109 -0.91 -0.14 -38.80
N SER A 110 -1.28 1.13 -38.62
CA SER A 110 -2.52 1.72 -39.14
C SER A 110 -3.80 0.98 -38.71
N LYS A 111 -3.73 0.22 -37.59
CA LYS A 111 -4.89 -0.43 -36.98
C LYS A 111 -5.76 0.55 -36.19
N LEU A 112 -5.21 1.72 -35.89
CA LEU A 112 -5.79 2.68 -34.99
C LEU A 112 -5.42 4.09 -35.46
N LYS A 113 -6.42 4.97 -35.60
CA LYS A 113 -6.23 6.32 -36.16
C LYS A 113 -5.58 7.26 -35.13
N PRO A 114 -4.90 8.35 -35.54
CA PRO A 114 -4.27 9.29 -34.60
C PRO A 114 -5.21 9.82 -33.51
N GLU A 115 -6.46 10.13 -33.85
CA GLU A 115 -7.46 10.65 -32.90
C GLU A 115 -7.90 9.57 -31.89
N GLU A 116 -7.97 8.32 -32.34
CA GLU A 116 -8.28 7.17 -31.50
C GLU A 116 -7.12 6.86 -30.56
N PHE A 117 -5.88 6.94 -31.07
CA PHE A 117 -4.65 6.81 -30.29
C PHE A 117 -4.63 7.79 -29.15
N GLU A 118 -4.82 9.07 -29.45
CA GLU A 118 -4.79 10.12 -28.44
C GLU A 118 -5.77 9.83 -27.31
N LYS A 119 -7.00 9.42 -27.65
CA LYS A 119 -8.03 9.09 -26.67
C LYS A 119 -7.65 7.90 -25.77
N VAL A 120 -7.21 6.78 -26.35
CA VAL A 120 -6.87 5.57 -25.56
C VAL A 120 -5.56 5.74 -24.79
N ALA A 121 -4.56 6.38 -25.39
CA ALA A 121 -3.27 6.67 -24.78
C ALA A 121 -3.42 7.64 -23.60
N LEU A 122 -4.18 8.72 -23.77
CA LEU A 122 -4.47 9.68 -22.70
C LEU A 122 -5.15 8.99 -21.51
N ALA A 123 -6.15 8.14 -21.77
CA ALA A 123 -6.85 7.40 -20.72
C ALA A 123 -5.93 6.41 -19.98
N ALA A 124 -5.10 5.66 -20.71
CA ALA A 124 -4.15 4.71 -20.14
C ALA A 124 -3.08 5.40 -19.29
N ALA A 125 -2.43 6.44 -19.83
CA ALA A 125 -1.41 7.22 -19.12
C ALA A 125 -1.99 7.92 -17.88
N ARG A 126 -3.17 8.56 -18.00
CA ARG A 126 -3.84 9.21 -16.86
C ARG A 126 -4.17 8.22 -15.75
N THR A 127 -4.66 7.03 -16.10
CA THR A 127 -4.96 5.98 -15.13
C THR A 127 -3.69 5.50 -14.42
N SER A 128 -2.61 5.28 -15.17
CA SER A 128 -1.32 4.86 -14.62
C SER A 128 -0.72 5.92 -13.70
N LEU A 129 -0.72 7.19 -14.11
CA LEU A 129 -0.26 8.31 -13.30
C LEU A 129 -1.04 8.39 -11.99
N ASN A 130 -2.38 8.46 -12.06
CA ASN A 130 -3.22 8.59 -10.86
C ASN A 130 -3.04 7.41 -9.89
N THR A 131 -2.90 6.19 -10.42
CA THR A 131 -2.69 4.99 -9.60
C THR A 131 -1.35 5.06 -8.87
N ASN A 132 -0.27 5.42 -9.58
CA ASN A 132 1.05 5.52 -8.97
C ASN A 132 1.14 6.68 -7.95
N MET A 133 0.53 7.83 -8.23
CA MET A 133 0.47 8.95 -7.28
C MET A 133 -0.25 8.54 -6.00
N ARG A 134 -1.38 7.82 -6.10
CA ARG A 134 -2.06 7.25 -4.94
C ARG A 134 -1.17 6.30 -4.15
N SER A 135 -0.49 5.37 -4.83
CA SER A 135 0.44 4.44 -4.19
C SER A 135 1.61 5.14 -3.51
N ILE A 136 2.13 6.24 -4.09
CA ILE A 136 3.17 7.05 -3.45
C ILE A 136 2.67 7.64 -2.14
N TYR A 137 1.49 8.27 -2.13
CA TYR A 137 0.98 8.90 -0.92
C TYR A 137 0.69 7.87 0.19
N GLN A 138 0.11 6.73 -0.17
CA GLN A 138 -0.11 5.62 0.76
C GLN A 138 1.20 5.07 1.34
N ALA A 139 2.19 4.82 0.48
CA ALA A 139 3.51 4.37 0.92
C ALA A 139 4.19 5.41 1.81
N TRP A 140 4.06 6.70 1.50
CA TRP A 140 4.60 7.79 2.31
C TRP A 140 3.96 7.82 3.71
N VAL A 141 2.63 7.77 3.82
CA VAL A 141 1.94 7.72 5.12
C VAL A 141 2.43 6.54 5.96
N PHE A 142 2.52 5.36 5.34
CA PHE A 142 3.02 4.17 6.02
C PHE A 142 4.47 4.33 6.51
N LEU A 143 5.36 4.82 5.66
CA LEU A 143 6.78 4.99 5.99
C LEU A 143 7.01 6.06 7.05
N VAL A 144 6.24 7.15 7.05
CA VAL A 144 6.28 8.16 8.14
C VAL A 144 5.85 7.54 9.47
N VAL A 145 4.78 6.73 9.47
CA VAL A 145 4.34 6.02 10.68
C VAL A 145 5.45 5.09 11.17
N VAL A 146 6.07 4.31 10.28
CA VAL A 146 7.19 3.43 10.63
C VAL A 146 8.39 4.20 11.17
N GLU A 147 8.81 5.29 10.51
CA GLU A 147 9.88 6.19 10.95
C GLU A 147 9.60 6.72 12.36
N THR A 148 8.38 7.20 12.59
CA THR A 148 7.97 7.78 13.88
C THR A 148 7.94 6.75 14.99
N LEU A 149 7.43 5.55 14.71
CA LEU A 149 7.45 4.42 15.66
C LEU A 149 8.89 4.01 15.98
N GLY A 150 9.75 3.92 14.98
CA GLY A 150 11.18 3.67 15.17
C GLY A 150 11.84 4.71 16.08
N ARG A 151 11.60 6.00 15.79
CA ARG A 151 12.25 7.12 16.50
C ARG A 151 11.78 7.22 17.94
N ASN A 152 10.47 7.12 18.18
CA ASN A 152 9.88 7.40 19.49
C ASN A 152 9.77 6.16 20.38
N ASN A 153 9.76 4.96 19.81
CA ASN A 153 9.51 3.71 20.54
C ASN A 153 10.56 2.62 20.25
N ARG A 154 11.69 3.01 19.63
CA ARG A 154 12.80 2.10 19.28
C ARG A 154 12.31 0.85 18.54
N ALA A 155 11.34 1.04 17.64
CA ALA A 155 10.69 -0.06 16.96
C ALA A 155 11.68 -0.81 16.05
N LYS A 156 11.66 -2.14 16.11
CA LYS A 156 12.50 -3.03 15.29
C LYS A 156 11.66 -3.95 14.42
N ILE A 157 12.15 -4.26 13.23
CA ILE A 157 11.50 -5.23 12.34
C ILE A 157 11.65 -6.65 12.92
N VAL A 158 10.52 -7.34 13.08
CA VAL A 158 10.47 -8.77 13.45
C VAL A 158 9.94 -9.62 12.30
N PHE A 159 9.20 -9.01 11.38
CA PHE A 159 8.82 -9.63 10.11
C PHE A 159 8.79 -8.55 9.02
N PRO A 160 9.29 -8.85 7.80
CA PRO A 160 9.86 -10.13 7.38
C PRO A 160 11.26 -10.38 7.98
N GLU A 161 11.65 -11.65 8.03
CA GLU A 161 12.91 -12.12 8.64
C GLU A 161 14.15 -11.59 7.92
N HIS A 162 14.04 -11.30 6.63
CA HIS A 162 15.10 -10.70 5.82
C HIS A 162 15.24 -9.18 6.00
N GLY A 163 14.63 -8.59 7.03
CA GLY A 163 14.93 -7.21 7.46
C GLY A 163 14.60 -6.09 6.47
N HIS A 164 13.65 -6.28 5.55
CA HIS A 164 13.20 -5.20 4.64
C HIS A 164 11.77 -4.76 4.93
N ILE A 165 11.45 -3.50 4.65
CA ILE A 165 10.08 -3.00 4.69
C ILE A 165 9.35 -3.40 3.40
N LEU A 166 8.26 -4.18 3.50
CA LEU A 166 7.52 -4.66 2.33
C LEU A 166 6.34 -3.77 1.98
N LEU A 167 6.34 -3.19 0.79
CA LEU A 167 5.15 -2.54 0.20
C LEU A 167 4.43 -3.44 -0.81
N GLU A 168 4.98 -4.62 -1.10
CA GLU A 168 4.38 -5.65 -1.96
C GLU A 168 4.27 -6.99 -1.20
N ARG A 169 3.25 -7.79 -1.54
CA ARG A 169 3.06 -9.18 -1.02
C ARG A 169 3.05 -10.25 -2.12
N SER A 170 3.27 -9.87 -3.37
CA SER A 170 3.22 -10.76 -4.53
C SER A 170 4.12 -11.98 -4.33
N GLY A 171 3.54 -13.17 -4.51
CA GLY A 171 4.25 -14.45 -4.37
C GLY A 171 4.19 -15.11 -2.99
N ARG A 172 3.68 -14.43 -1.94
CA ARG A 172 3.65 -14.96 -0.55
C ARG A 172 2.26 -15.40 -0.06
N GLN A 173 1.27 -15.43 -0.95
CA GLN A 173 -0.11 -15.84 -0.66
C GLN A 173 -0.39 -17.27 -1.14
N ARG A 174 0.52 -18.21 -0.85
CA ARG A 174 0.30 -19.64 -1.12
C ARG A 174 -0.40 -20.26 0.09
N GLY A 175 -1.52 -20.96 -0.10
CA GLY A 175 -2.12 -21.82 0.93
C GLY A 175 -3.11 -21.16 1.90
N GLY A 176 -3.90 -20.17 1.46
CA GLY A 176 -5.04 -19.70 2.27
C GLY A 176 -4.70 -18.69 3.38
N THR A 177 -3.45 -18.23 3.45
CA THR A 177 -3.01 -17.19 4.38
C THR A 177 -2.80 -15.84 3.69
N ILE A 178 -2.95 -14.76 4.45
CA ILE A 178 -2.45 -13.45 4.02
C ILE A 178 -1.52 -12.91 5.13
N PRO A 179 -0.19 -12.86 4.89
CA PRO A 179 0.77 -12.38 5.87
C PRO A 179 0.82 -10.84 5.94
N PRO A 180 1.37 -10.30 7.05
CA PRO A 180 1.60 -8.87 7.18
C PRO A 180 2.63 -8.38 6.16
N ASN A 181 2.61 -7.08 5.93
CA ASN A 181 3.67 -6.36 5.23
C ASN A 181 4.87 -6.12 6.16
N LEU A 182 4.58 -5.83 7.43
CA LEU A 182 5.59 -5.52 8.43
C LEU A 182 5.06 -5.89 9.81
N VAL A 183 5.89 -6.51 10.64
CA VAL A 183 5.65 -6.58 12.09
C VAL A 183 6.78 -5.85 12.79
N LEU A 184 6.40 -4.87 13.60
CA LEU A 184 7.33 -4.11 14.43
C LEU A 184 7.19 -4.56 15.89
N LEU A 185 8.32 -4.75 16.56
CA LEU A 185 8.41 -4.81 18.02
C LEU A 185 8.78 -3.44 18.55
N LEU A 186 7.94 -2.86 19.40
CA LEU A 186 8.19 -1.63 20.13
C LEU A 186 8.71 -1.97 21.51
N GLU A 187 9.89 -1.45 21.86
CA GLU A 187 10.57 -1.74 23.12
C GLU A 187 9.67 -1.41 24.32
N GLY A 188 9.41 -2.41 25.18
CA GLY A 188 8.58 -2.27 26.37
C GLY A 188 7.07 -2.13 26.12
N ARG A 189 6.60 -2.24 24.87
CA ARG A 189 5.17 -2.12 24.51
C ARG A 189 4.62 -3.35 23.81
N GLY A 190 5.43 -4.01 22.99
CA GLY A 190 5.04 -5.20 22.23
C GLY A 190 4.86 -4.93 20.74
N TYR A 191 4.00 -5.70 20.09
CA TYR A 191 3.99 -5.81 18.64
C TYR A 191 2.88 -5.00 17.97
N LEU A 192 3.18 -4.51 16.77
CA LEU A 192 2.22 -4.01 15.79
C LEU A 192 2.41 -4.73 14.46
N SER A 193 1.33 -5.26 13.90
CA SER A 193 1.34 -5.94 12.60
C SER A 193 0.57 -5.13 11.56
N PHE A 194 1.26 -4.73 10.48
CA PHE A 194 0.74 -3.89 9.42
C PHE A 194 0.40 -4.71 8.17
N PHE A 195 -0.76 -4.47 7.59
CA PHE A 195 -1.22 -5.05 6.34
C PHE A 195 -1.64 -3.95 5.39
N ILE A 196 -0.95 -3.84 4.27
CA ILE A 196 -1.14 -2.78 3.26
C ILE A 196 -1.95 -3.35 2.09
N GLU A 197 -2.92 -2.56 1.62
CA GLU A 197 -3.88 -2.89 0.57
C GLU A 197 -4.54 -4.26 0.80
N ALA A 198 -4.94 -4.53 2.03
CA ALA A 198 -5.52 -5.80 2.45
C ALA A 198 -7.03 -5.73 2.62
N PRO A 199 -7.77 -6.80 2.29
CA PRO A 199 -7.30 -8.11 1.84
C PRO A 199 -7.05 -8.20 0.32
N ARG A 200 -5.94 -8.81 -0.11
CA ARG A 200 -5.75 -9.24 -1.51
C ARG A 200 -6.01 -10.74 -1.62
N PRO A 201 -6.52 -11.21 -2.77
CA PRO A 201 -6.90 -12.60 -2.94
C PRO A 201 -5.71 -13.55 -2.88
N ILE A 202 -5.99 -14.80 -2.54
CA ILE A 202 -5.04 -15.89 -2.43
C ILE A 202 -5.10 -16.70 -3.72
N GLY A 203 -3.95 -17.22 -4.18
CA GLY A 203 -3.95 -18.19 -5.29
C GLY A 203 -4.77 -19.43 -4.91
N TRP A 204 -5.53 -19.98 -5.86
CA TRP A 204 -6.39 -21.15 -5.65
C TRP A 204 -6.06 -22.24 -6.67
N GLY A 205 -6.09 -23.50 -6.24
CA GLY A 205 -5.79 -24.65 -7.10
C GLY A 205 -7.04 -25.33 -7.68
N ASP A 206 -8.16 -25.29 -6.94
CA ASP A 206 -9.40 -25.98 -7.30
C ASP A 206 -10.68 -25.12 -7.06
N ASN A 207 -11.85 -25.69 -7.35
CA ASN A 207 -13.15 -25.02 -7.18
C ASN A 207 -13.54 -24.76 -5.72
N ALA A 208 -13.12 -25.60 -4.78
CA ALA A 208 -13.41 -25.42 -3.36
C ALA A 208 -12.56 -24.29 -2.76
N ASP A 209 -11.31 -24.20 -3.20
CA ASP A 209 -10.40 -23.09 -2.91
C ASP A 209 -10.90 -21.77 -3.50
N LEU A 210 -11.44 -21.79 -4.72
CA LEU A 210 -12.03 -20.59 -5.34
C LEU A 210 -13.21 -20.06 -4.52
N ALA A 211 -14.11 -20.92 -4.01
CA ALA A 211 -15.23 -20.47 -3.19
C ALA A 211 -14.78 -19.80 -1.87
N LYS A 212 -13.73 -20.33 -1.25
CA LYS A 212 -13.11 -19.75 -0.05
C LYS A 212 -12.40 -18.43 -0.37
N ALA A 213 -11.60 -18.40 -1.45
CA ALA A 213 -10.88 -17.22 -1.90
C ALA A 213 -11.83 -16.12 -2.41
N TRP A 214 -12.98 -16.48 -3.00
CA TRP A 214 -13.97 -15.53 -3.54
C TRP A 214 -14.43 -14.52 -2.50
N ARG A 215 -14.59 -14.98 -1.25
CA ARG A 215 -14.97 -14.13 -0.12
C ARG A 215 -13.91 -13.07 0.20
N LEU A 216 -12.65 -13.32 -0.14
CA LEU A 216 -11.55 -12.35 -0.09
C LEU A 216 -11.53 -11.44 -1.34
N TYR A 217 -11.91 -11.96 -2.51
CA TYR A 217 -12.03 -11.16 -3.74
C TYR A 217 -13.12 -10.07 -3.66
N VAL A 218 -14.24 -10.37 -2.98
CA VAL A 218 -15.37 -9.44 -2.81
C VAL A 218 -15.31 -8.62 -1.53
N ALA A 219 -14.34 -8.91 -0.65
CA ALA A 219 -14.12 -8.14 0.56
C ALA A 219 -13.67 -6.71 0.21
N LEU A 220 -14.11 -5.76 1.03
CA LEU A 220 -13.70 -4.37 0.91
C LEU A 220 -12.22 -4.21 1.25
N ARG A 221 -11.54 -3.25 0.61
CA ARG A 221 -10.09 -3.11 0.72
C ARG A 221 -9.73 -1.72 1.24
N PRO A 222 -9.68 -1.55 2.56
CA PRO A 222 -8.99 -0.43 3.18
C PRO A 222 -7.53 -0.37 2.74
N ASP A 223 -6.97 0.83 2.75
CA ASP A 223 -5.56 1.03 2.36
C ASP A 223 -4.60 0.37 3.37
N MET A 224 -4.88 0.43 4.67
CA MET A 224 -4.09 -0.26 5.69
C MET A 224 -4.96 -0.81 6.82
N MET A 225 -4.60 -2.01 7.30
CA MET A 225 -5.11 -2.60 8.52
C MET A 225 -3.94 -2.84 9.49
N VAL A 226 -4.11 -2.44 10.75
CA VAL A 226 -3.11 -2.60 11.80
C VAL A 226 -3.70 -3.44 12.93
N TYR A 227 -2.91 -4.40 13.42
CA TYR A 227 -3.27 -5.28 14.52
C TYR A 227 -2.29 -5.08 15.68
N SER A 228 -2.83 -5.09 16.89
CA SER A 228 -2.08 -5.24 18.12
C SER A 228 -1.60 -6.69 18.26
N GLY A 229 -0.34 -6.88 18.63
CA GLY A 229 0.26 -8.21 18.72
C GLY A 229 0.91 -8.69 17.41
N LYS A 230 1.57 -9.84 17.50
CA LYS A 230 2.25 -10.50 16.37
C LYS A 230 1.25 -11.33 15.55
N VAL A 231 0.67 -10.73 14.52
CA VAL A 231 -0.31 -11.36 13.63
C VAL A 231 0.34 -11.71 12.29
N LEU A 232 0.70 -12.99 12.13
CA LEU A 232 1.33 -13.50 10.91
C LEU A 232 0.33 -13.92 9.82
N ASN A 233 -0.97 -13.95 10.13
CA ASN A 233 -2.04 -14.23 9.18
C ASN A 233 -3.32 -13.50 9.60
N MET A 234 -3.86 -12.66 8.72
CA MET A 234 -5.13 -11.97 9.00
C MET A 234 -6.38 -12.79 8.62
N VAL A 235 -6.23 -13.91 7.91
CA VAL A 235 -7.38 -14.72 7.48
C VAL A 235 -7.94 -15.47 8.68
N GLU A 236 -9.27 -15.43 8.82
CA GLU A 236 -10.01 -16.17 9.85
C GLU A 236 -11.18 -16.91 9.20
N ALA A 237 -11.02 -18.22 9.06
CA ALA A 237 -12.06 -19.07 8.49
C ALA A 237 -13.33 -19.01 9.36
N GLY A 238 -14.50 -18.95 8.72
CA GLY A 238 -15.80 -18.88 9.41
C GLY A 238 -16.36 -17.47 9.61
N ARG A 239 -15.57 -16.40 9.49
CA ARG A 239 -16.07 -15.01 9.55
C ARG A 239 -16.54 -14.49 8.20
N ASN A 240 -17.37 -13.44 8.21
CA ASN A 240 -17.79 -12.72 7.01
C ASN A 240 -17.58 -11.19 7.15
N PRO A 241 -16.59 -10.58 6.45
CA PRO A 241 -15.58 -11.23 5.59
C PRO A 241 -14.62 -12.15 6.39
N PRO A 242 -13.91 -13.08 5.74
CA PRO A 242 -13.01 -14.05 6.41
C PRO A 242 -11.67 -13.40 6.83
N ILE A 243 -11.78 -12.28 7.55
CA ILE A 243 -10.67 -11.44 8.00
C ILE A 243 -10.85 -11.22 9.51
N ARG A 244 -9.76 -11.38 10.26
CA ARG A 244 -9.69 -11.03 11.68
C ARG A 244 -10.11 -9.56 11.85
N ARG A 245 -10.79 -9.24 12.94
CA ARG A 245 -11.10 -7.84 13.26
C ARG A 245 -9.77 -7.07 13.46
N PRO A 246 -9.48 -6.02 12.66
CA PRO A 246 -8.29 -5.18 12.89
C PRO A 246 -8.52 -4.28 14.10
N ASN A 247 -7.43 -3.89 14.77
CA ASN A 247 -7.51 -2.88 15.83
C ASN A 247 -7.64 -1.48 15.21
N VAL A 248 -6.88 -1.21 14.16
CA VAL A 248 -6.93 0.08 13.47
C VAL A 248 -7.05 -0.10 11.96
N ILE A 249 -7.85 0.76 11.33
CA ILE A 249 -7.85 0.97 9.88
C ILE A 249 -7.31 2.37 9.59
N ILE A 250 -6.44 2.48 8.59
CA ILE A 250 -5.95 3.78 8.08
C ILE A 250 -6.28 3.83 6.61
N GLU A 251 -7.07 4.83 6.21
CA GLU A 251 -7.44 5.11 4.82
C GLU A 251 -6.74 6.40 4.36
N CYS A 252 -6.11 6.38 3.19
CA CYS A 252 -5.39 7.53 2.66
C CYS A 252 -6.16 8.19 1.51
N LYS A 253 -6.15 9.52 1.44
CA LYS A 253 -6.75 10.30 0.35
C LYS A 253 -5.77 11.34 -0.18
N GLU A 254 -5.26 11.09 -1.38
CA GLU A 254 -4.21 11.88 -2.04
C GLU A 254 -4.75 13.09 -2.83
N LEU A 255 -5.98 13.02 -3.34
CA LEU A 255 -6.57 14.08 -4.17
C LEU A 255 -7.31 15.10 -3.32
N PRO A 256 -7.36 16.39 -3.70
CA PRO A 256 -8.11 17.41 -2.97
C PRO A 256 -9.63 17.26 -3.06
N ASP A 257 -10.14 16.69 -4.15
CA ASP A 257 -11.55 16.54 -4.48
C ASP A 257 -12.07 15.10 -4.25
N TRP A 258 -11.32 14.29 -3.49
CA TRP A 258 -11.61 12.87 -3.31
C TRP A 258 -13.05 12.60 -2.84
N TYR A 259 -13.63 13.47 -2.01
CA TYR A 259 -14.98 13.33 -1.45
C TYR A 259 -16.09 13.42 -2.50
N ALA A 260 -15.84 14.06 -3.65
CA ALA A 260 -16.80 14.19 -4.74
C ALA A 260 -16.83 12.95 -5.65
N ARG A 261 -15.85 12.04 -5.51
CA ARG A 261 -15.74 10.85 -6.35
C ARG A 261 -16.76 9.80 -5.95
N VAL A 262 -17.32 9.15 -6.98
CA VAL A 262 -18.27 8.05 -6.84
C VAL A 262 -17.68 6.81 -7.50
N ARG A 263 -17.68 5.69 -6.78
CA ARG A 263 -17.30 4.37 -7.31
C ARG A 263 -18.52 3.46 -7.42
N GLU A 264 -18.50 2.59 -8.41
CA GLU A 264 -19.42 1.47 -8.46
C GLU A 264 -18.84 0.32 -7.64
N ILE A 265 -19.49 -0.03 -6.52
CA ILE A 265 -19.12 -1.17 -5.68
C ILE A 265 -20.02 -2.34 -6.03
N ARG A 266 -19.41 -3.38 -6.60
CA ARG A 266 -20.08 -4.67 -6.92
C ARG A 266 -20.08 -5.65 -5.73
N GLY A 267 -20.09 -5.12 -4.50
CA GLY A 267 -19.59 -5.71 -3.25
C GLY A 267 -20.17 -7.06 -2.75
N PRO A 268 -20.20 -7.31 -1.42
CA PRO A 268 -20.28 -8.63 -0.78
C PRO A 268 -21.61 -9.40 -0.96
N PHE A 269 -22.55 -8.84 -1.72
CA PHE A 269 -23.87 -9.42 -2.03
C PHE A 269 -23.89 -10.21 -3.35
N ALA A 270 -22.78 -10.23 -4.09
CA ALA A 270 -22.65 -11.06 -5.28
C ALA A 270 -22.54 -12.54 -4.87
N ARG A 271 -23.48 -13.39 -5.34
CA ARG A 271 -23.36 -14.85 -5.22
C ARG A 271 -21.99 -15.31 -5.75
N PRO A 272 -21.32 -16.29 -5.10
CA PRO A 272 -20.09 -16.88 -5.61
C PRO A 272 -20.25 -17.31 -7.05
N MET A 273 -19.31 -16.89 -7.88
CA MET A 273 -19.20 -17.35 -9.26
C MET A 273 -18.68 -18.79 -9.25
N SER A 274 -19.23 -19.68 -10.09
CA SER A 274 -18.64 -21.01 -10.24
C SER A 274 -17.28 -20.92 -10.96
N GLY A 275 -16.38 -21.87 -10.74
CA GLY A 275 -15.10 -21.91 -11.46
C GLY A 275 -15.25 -22.05 -12.97
N VAL A 276 -16.34 -22.67 -13.44
CA VAL A 276 -16.73 -22.69 -14.86
C VAL A 276 -17.12 -21.30 -15.35
N GLU A 277 -17.85 -20.54 -14.54
CA GLU A 277 -18.26 -19.17 -14.90
C GLU A 277 -17.06 -18.20 -14.88
N TRP A 278 -16.09 -18.39 -13.97
CA TRP A 278 -14.80 -17.66 -13.98
C TRP A 278 -13.95 -18.04 -15.18
N ARG A 279 -13.74 -19.35 -15.43
CA ARG A 279 -13.00 -19.84 -16.61
C ARG A 279 -13.63 -19.34 -17.89
N ASN A 280 -14.96 -19.33 -17.99
CA ASN A 280 -15.67 -18.80 -19.15
C ASN A 280 -15.56 -17.27 -19.25
N ARG A 281 -15.44 -16.51 -18.15
CA ARG A 281 -15.20 -15.06 -18.22
C ARG A 281 -13.75 -14.73 -18.56
N TRP A 282 -12.81 -15.49 -18.03
CA TRP A 282 -11.39 -15.37 -18.35
C TRP A 282 -11.12 -15.80 -19.80
N LEU A 283 -11.64 -16.96 -20.23
CA LEU A 283 -11.61 -17.40 -21.63
C LEU A 283 -12.36 -16.43 -22.53
N ARG A 284 -13.46 -15.79 -22.11
CA ARG A 284 -14.14 -14.73 -22.88
C ARG A 284 -13.31 -13.45 -22.96
N GLY A 285 -12.59 -13.07 -21.91
CA GLY A 285 -11.64 -11.95 -21.95
C GLY A 285 -10.42 -12.27 -22.82
N LEU A 286 -9.96 -13.52 -22.79
CA LEU A 286 -8.89 -14.04 -23.66
C LEU A 286 -9.35 -14.09 -25.12
N TRP A 287 -10.57 -14.59 -25.39
CA TRP A 287 -11.21 -14.62 -26.71
C TRP A 287 -11.55 -13.24 -27.23
N ALA A 288 -11.95 -12.29 -26.37
CA ALA A 288 -12.14 -10.90 -26.77
C ALA A 288 -10.79 -10.29 -27.21
N GLY A 289 -9.72 -10.54 -26.46
CA GLY A 289 -8.36 -10.15 -26.87
C GLY A 289 -7.86 -10.89 -28.12
N LEU A 290 -8.22 -12.16 -28.30
CA LEU A 290 -7.84 -12.96 -29.47
C LEU A 290 -8.64 -12.58 -30.72
N ALA A 291 -9.93 -12.33 -30.60
CA ALA A 291 -10.82 -11.92 -31.68
C ALA A 291 -10.50 -10.51 -32.19
N ASP A 292 -10.06 -9.61 -31.31
CA ASP A 292 -9.54 -8.27 -31.65
C ASP A 292 -8.20 -8.37 -32.41
N VAL A 293 -7.37 -9.36 -32.09
CA VAL A 293 -6.13 -9.66 -32.83
C VAL A 293 -6.41 -10.38 -34.17
N LEU A 294 -7.45 -11.20 -34.23
CA LEU A 294 -7.83 -12.05 -35.38
C LEU A 294 -8.89 -11.43 -36.30
N GLY A 295 -9.45 -10.26 -35.97
CA GLY A 295 -10.42 -9.54 -36.80
C GLY A 295 -11.77 -10.23 -36.97
N VAL A 296 -12.23 -11.00 -35.97
CA VAL A 296 -13.48 -11.77 -36.04
C VAL A 296 -14.56 -11.11 -35.16
N GLU A 297 -15.74 -10.85 -35.72
CA GLU A 297 -16.85 -10.22 -34.98
C GLU A 297 -17.33 -11.10 -33.81
N THR A 298 -17.54 -10.47 -32.66
CA THR A 298 -18.00 -11.15 -31.44
C THR A 298 -19.53 -11.30 -31.46
N PRO A 299 -20.12 -12.46 -31.10
CA PRO A 299 -21.58 -12.60 -31.09
C PRO A 299 -22.23 -11.67 -30.04
N GLU A 300 -22.93 -10.64 -30.53
CA GLU A 300 -23.53 -9.53 -29.75
C GLU A 300 -24.52 -9.99 -28.67
N LYS A 301 -25.05 -11.21 -28.78
CA LYS A 301 -25.98 -11.82 -27.81
C LYS A 301 -25.32 -12.17 -26.47
N ALA A 302 -23.99 -12.20 -26.36
CA ALA A 302 -23.29 -12.56 -25.13
C ALA A 302 -23.15 -11.41 -24.11
N TYR A 303 -23.37 -10.16 -24.52
CA TYR A 303 -23.22 -8.96 -23.67
C TYR A 303 -24.48 -8.63 -22.83
N GLN A 304 -25.65 -9.08 -23.30
CA GLN A 304 -26.96 -8.73 -22.72
C GLN A 304 -27.20 -9.37 -21.35
N ALA A 305 -26.66 -10.56 -21.06
CA ALA A 305 -26.88 -11.27 -19.80
C ALA A 305 -26.09 -10.71 -18.59
N VAL A 306 -25.20 -9.72 -18.79
CA VAL A 306 -24.40 -9.09 -17.72
C VAL A 306 -25.11 -7.86 -17.12
N LYS A 307 -26.19 -7.40 -17.73
CA LYS A 307 -26.85 -6.12 -17.38
C LYS A 307 -27.70 -6.14 -16.11
N GLU A 308 -27.93 -7.29 -15.47
CA GLU A 308 -28.92 -7.43 -14.37
C GLU A 308 -28.38 -7.42 -12.94
N ARG A 309 -27.15 -6.94 -12.69
CA ARG A 309 -26.73 -6.63 -11.30
C ARG A 309 -26.12 -5.23 -11.26
N ARG A 310 -26.98 -4.21 -11.15
CA ARG A 310 -26.55 -2.81 -10.93
C ARG A 310 -25.69 -2.75 -9.67
N GLY A 311 -24.41 -2.41 -9.81
CA GLY A 311 -23.54 -2.15 -8.66
C GLY A 311 -24.03 -0.93 -7.87
N LEU A 312 -23.79 -0.92 -6.57
CA LEU A 312 -24.13 0.21 -5.71
C LEU A 312 -23.14 1.35 -5.99
N ARG A 313 -23.65 2.50 -6.44
CA ARG A 313 -22.84 3.72 -6.59
C ARG A 313 -22.66 4.34 -5.20
N LEU A 314 -21.43 4.38 -4.71
CA LEU A 314 -21.07 4.92 -3.41
C LEU A 314 -19.99 6.00 -3.57
N SER A 315 -20.20 7.12 -2.89
CA SER A 315 -19.18 8.15 -2.73
C SER A 315 -18.05 7.68 -1.83
N GLU A 316 -16.83 8.20 -2.00
CA GLU A 316 -15.68 7.83 -1.15
C GLU A 316 -15.98 7.91 0.36
N PRO A 317 -16.64 8.96 0.91
CA PRO A 317 -16.99 8.99 2.33
C PRO A 317 -17.90 7.81 2.76
N GLN A 318 -18.82 7.38 1.88
CA GLN A 318 -19.67 6.21 2.16
C GLN A 318 -18.86 4.90 2.16
N ILE A 319 -17.83 4.79 1.32
CA ILE A 319 -16.93 3.64 1.30
C ILE A 319 -16.18 3.53 2.63
N VAL A 320 -15.64 4.64 3.13
CA VAL A 320 -14.91 4.67 4.41
C VAL A 320 -15.82 4.29 5.58
N LYS A 321 -17.05 4.80 5.61
CA LYS A 321 -18.07 4.39 6.60
C LYS A 321 -18.42 2.92 6.51
N LEU A 322 -18.43 2.37 5.30
CA LEU A 322 -18.68 0.94 5.09
C LEU A 322 -17.53 0.09 5.66
N TYR A 323 -16.28 0.56 5.60
CA TYR A 323 -15.15 -0.12 6.26
C TYR A 323 -15.36 -0.21 7.78
N ALA A 324 -15.70 0.91 8.43
CA ALA A 324 -16.00 0.94 9.87
C ALA A 324 -17.12 -0.06 10.23
N ARG A 325 -18.18 -0.11 9.42
CA ARG A 325 -19.33 -0.99 9.66
C ARG A 325 -19.00 -2.47 9.50
N ILE A 326 -18.23 -2.83 8.47
CA ILE A 326 -17.93 -4.22 8.12
C ILE A 326 -16.83 -4.79 9.02
N TYR A 327 -15.72 -4.06 9.19
CA TYR A 327 -14.57 -4.55 9.94
C TYR A 327 -14.64 -4.27 11.42
N LYS A 328 -15.42 -3.25 11.84
CA LYS A 328 -15.58 -2.82 13.23
C LYS A 328 -14.23 -2.64 13.94
N PRO A 329 -13.29 -1.84 13.40
CA PRO A 329 -12.03 -1.60 14.08
C PRO A 329 -12.24 -0.84 15.41
N ASP A 330 -11.24 -0.87 16.29
CA ASP A 330 -11.26 -0.06 17.51
C ASP A 330 -11.14 1.43 17.17
N LYS A 331 -10.32 1.77 16.17
CA LYS A 331 -10.24 3.11 15.57
C LYS A 331 -10.15 3.07 14.05
N LEU A 332 -10.74 4.04 13.38
CA LEU A 332 -10.55 4.27 11.95
C LEU A 332 -10.02 5.69 11.74
N TYR A 333 -8.88 5.79 11.06
CA TYR A 333 -8.28 7.06 10.67
C TYR A 333 -8.45 7.29 9.16
N LEU A 334 -8.87 8.49 8.79
CA LEU A 334 -8.80 8.99 7.43
C LEU A 334 -7.70 10.04 7.35
N VAL A 335 -6.67 9.76 6.57
CA VAL A 335 -5.51 10.63 6.37
C VAL A 335 -5.63 11.29 5.00
N SER A 336 -5.94 12.58 4.96
CA SER A 336 -6.08 13.34 3.73
C SER A 336 -4.90 14.28 3.50
N ARG A 337 -4.34 14.25 2.28
CA ARG A 337 -3.26 15.15 1.88
C ARG A 337 -3.73 16.61 1.90
N ALA A 338 -4.93 16.85 1.42
CA ALA A 338 -5.54 18.18 1.38
C ALA A 338 -6.47 18.40 2.57
N LYS A 339 -6.84 19.65 2.82
CA LYS A 339 -7.87 19.99 3.80
C LYS A 339 -9.23 19.44 3.37
N VAL A 340 -9.95 18.80 4.28
CA VAL A 340 -11.27 18.24 4.02
C VAL A 340 -12.32 19.31 4.35
N PRO A 341 -13.33 19.53 3.48
CA PRO A 341 -14.41 20.46 3.80
C PRO A 341 -15.11 20.09 5.11
N GLN A 342 -15.42 21.09 5.94
CA GLN A 342 -15.96 20.90 7.29
C GLN A 342 -17.17 19.96 7.33
N ARG A 343 -18.14 20.15 6.40
CA ARG A 343 -19.32 19.28 6.28
C ARG A 343 -18.97 17.80 6.06
N ILE A 344 -17.91 17.52 5.29
CA ILE A 344 -17.48 16.14 5.02
C ILE A 344 -16.75 15.57 6.24
N ARG A 345 -15.94 16.39 6.92
CA ARG A 345 -15.28 16.02 8.18
C ARG A 345 -16.31 15.62 9.24
N GLU A 346 -17.26 16.51 9.54
CA GLU A 346 -18.33 16.27 10.52
C GLU A 346 -19.09 14.98 10.18
N ASN A 347 -19.43 14.80 8.89
CA ASN A 347 -20.12 13.60 8.43
C ASN A 347 -19.36 12.29 8.70
N LEU A 348 -18.02 12.32 8.68
CA LEU A 348 -17.17 11.16 8.99
C LEU A 348 -17.01 10.99 10.51
N GLU A 349 -16.78 12.08 11.23
CA GLU A 349 -16.58 12.11 12.68
C GLU A 349 -17.86 11.65 13.43
N ASP A 350 -19.04 11.92 12.89
CA ASP A 350 -20.34 11.35 13.34
C ASP A 350 -20.36 9.81 13.36
N LYS A 351 -19.42 9.17 12.65
CA LYS A 351 -19.22 7.71 12.61
C LYS A 351 -17.94 7.28 13.30
N GLN A 352 -17.41 8.11 14.21
CA GLN A 352 -16.21 7.87 15.00
C GLN A 352 -14.95 7.64 14.13
N ILE A 353 -14.94 8.23 12.93
CA ILE A 353 -13.77 8.24 12.05
C ILE A 353 -12.94 9.47 12.39
N VAL A 354 -11.68 9.27 12.77
CA VAL A 354 -10.75 10.36 13.08
C VAL A 354 -10.19 10.89 11.76
N VAL A 355 -10.43 12.17 11.47
CA VAL A 355 -9.99 12.81 10.22
C VAL A 355 -8.72 13.63 10.48
N ILE A 356 -7.60 13.19 9.90
CA ILE A 356 -6.33 13.91 9.87
C ILE A 356 -6.18 14.50 8.46
N ASP A 357 -6.34 15.81 8.30
CA ASP A 357 -6.39 16.46 6.99
C ASP A 357 -5.36 17.58 6.84
N GLY A 358 -5.16 18.03 5.60
CA GLY A 358 -4.15 19.05 5.29
C GLY A 358 -2.71 18.58 5.55
N VAL A 359 -2.47 17.27 5.57
CA VAL A 359 -1.17 16.68 5.93
C VAL A 359 -0.09 17.02 4.90
N GLY A 360 -0.45 17.18 3.63
CA GLY A 360 0.52 17.39 2.55
C GLY A 360 1.55 16.26 2.52
N PHE A 361 2.82 16.62 2.63
CA PHE A 361 3.93 15.69 2.83
C PHE A 361 4.73 16.06 4.09
N ASP A 362 4.04 16.57 5.12
CA ASP A 362 4.66 16.92 6.41
C ASP A 362 4.57 15.75 7.41
N PRO A 363 5.70 15.12 7.79
CA PRO A 363 5.70 13.99 8.71
C PRO A 363 5.06 14.29 10.08
N ARG A 364 5.12 15.56 10.51
CA ARG A 364 4.58 16.00 11.82
C ARG A 364 3.07 15.78 11.91
N GLY A 365 2.36 15.87 10.78
CA GLY A 365 0.92 15.63 10.71
C GLY A 365 0.51 14.20 11.04
N LEU A 366 1.45 13.25 11.15
CA LEU A 366 1.19 11.84 11.46
C LEU A 366 1.74 11.41 12.83
N GLU A 367 2.32 12.31 13.63
CA GLU A 367 2.89 11.97 14.93
C GLU A 367 1.83 11.45 15.91
N GLU A 368 0.67 12.11 15.98
CA GLU A 368 -0.43 11.69 16.84
C GLU A 368 -0.92 10.28 16.47
N LEU A 369 -1.09 10.01 15.17
CA LEU A 369 -1.46 8.68 14.67
C LEU A 369 -0.44 7.62 15.10
N ALA A 370 0.85 7.86 14.90
CA ALA A 370 1.90 6.93 15.29
C ALA A 370 1.93 6.70 16.82
N ASN A 371 1.77 7.76 17.61
CA ASN A 371 1.73 7.67 19.07
C ASN A 371 0.51 6.88 19.57
N GLU A 372 -0.66 7.07 18.95
CA GLU A 372 -1.86 6.28 19.24
C GLU A 372 -1.68 4.81 18.87
N LEU A 373 -1.05 4.51 17.74
CA LEU A 373 -0.69 3.13 17.38
C LEU A 373 0.26 2.51 18.41
N ALA A 374 1.28 3.24 18.85
CA ALA A 374 2.23 2.76 19.85
C ALA A 374 1.55 2.39 21.18
N LYS A 375 0.53 3.15 21.61
CA LYS A 375 -0.26 2.83 22.82
C LYS A 375 -1.06 1.53 22.69
N MET A 376 -1.39 1.13 21.46
CA MET A 376 -2.14 -0.09 21.17
C MET A 376 -1.24 -1.32 21.00
N ALA A 377 0.08 -1.16 20.93
CA ALA A 377 0.99 -2.29 20.83
C ALA A 377 0.82 -3.22 22.04
N SER A 378 0.88 -4.52 21.79
CA SER A 378 0.80 -5.52 22.86
C SER A 378 1.65 -6.74 22.57
N TYR A 379 2.08 -7.42 23.61
CA TYR A 379 2.74 -8.72 23.49
C TYR A 379 1.77 -9.83 23.05
N GLY A 380 0.45 -9.61 23.15
CA GLY A 380 -0.54 -10.65 22.90
C GLY A 380 -0.35 -11.85 23.83
N SER A 381 -0.67 -13.05 23.35
CA SER A 381 -0.40 -14.32 24.05
C SER A 381 1.03 -14.85 23.85
N SER A 382 1.77 -14.28 22.90
CA SER A 382 3.15 -14.66 22.58
C SER A 382 4.10 -13.74 23.35
N GLY A 383 4.59 -14.20 24.50
CA GLY A 383 5.61 -13.46 25.26
C GLY A 383 6.88 -13.18 24.44
N GLU A 384 7.71 -12.24 24.91
CA GLU A 384 9.07 -12.08 24.38
C GLU A 384 9.95 -13.23 24.85
N THR A 385 10.82 -13.71 23.96
CA THR A 385 11.94 -14.57 24.34
C THR A 385 13.08 -13.68 24.83
N ILE A 386 13.58 -13.95 26.02
CA ILE A 386 14.79 -13.31 26.55
C ILE A 386 15.96 -14.24 26.26
N GLU A 387 16.90 -13.79 25.44
CA GLU A 387 18.18 -14.48 25.28
C GLU A 387 19.06 -14.21 26.49
N VAL A 388 19.60 -15.27 27.06
CA VAL A 388 20.57 -15.23 28.16
C VAL A 388 21.71 -16.18 27.80
N ASP A 389 22.92 -15.87 28.23
CA ASP A 389 24.03 -16.81 28.11
C ASP A 389 23.82 -18.05 29.01
N GLY A 390 24.66 -19.08 28.80
CA GLY A 390 24.53 -20.35 29.53
C GLY A 390 24.79 -20.25 31.03
N GLU A 391 25.61 -19.29 31.47
CA GLU A 391 25.89 -19.07 32.89
C GLU A 391 24.67 -18.45 33.57
N THR A 392 24.13 -17.38 32.98
CA THR A 392 22.89 -16.73 33.41
C THR A 392 21.72 -17.71 33.42
N ALA A 393 21.57 -18.55 32.39
CA ALA A 393 20.54 -19.59 32.36
C ALA A 393 20.68 -20.58 33.54
N THR A 394 21.92 -20.99 33.85
CA THR A 394 22.21 -21.89 34.97
C THR A 394 21.91 -21.22 36.32
N MET A 395 22.26 -19.94 36.49
CA MET A 395 21.95 -19.16 37.68
C MET A 395 20.44 -19.04 37.90
N LEU A 396 19.69 -18.73 36.84
CA LEU A 396 18.24 -18.65 36.88
C LEU A 396 17.59 -19.99 37.24
N ALA A 397 18.09 -21.10 36.71
CA ALA A 397 17.60 -22.45 37.04
C ALA A 397 17.88 -22.82 38.51
N ARG A 398 19.07 -22.49 39.03
CA ARG A 398 19.42 -22.69 40.45
C ARG A 398 18.53 -21.85 41.36
N LEU A 399 18.28 -20.60 41.00
CA LEU A 399 17.36 -19.71 41.72
C LEU A 399 15.93 -20.26 41.71
N ALA A 400 15.46 -20.81 40.58
CA ALA A 400 14.13 -21.43 40.52
C ALA A 400 14.02 -22.58 41.54
N SER A 401 15.01 -23.47 41.55
CA SER A 401 15.07 -24.60 42.48
C SER A 401 15.13 -24.14 43.93
N ALA A 402 16.01 -23.19 44.26
CA ALA A 402 16.18 -22.70 45.63
C ALA A 402 14.93 -21.98 46.18
N LEU A 403 14.16 -21.32 45.30
CA LEU A 403 12.94 -20.59 45.66
C LEU A 403 11.67 -21.44 45.53
N GLY A 404 11.78 -22.72 45.13
CA GLY A 404 10.64 -23.61 44.92
C GLY A 404 9.72 -23.16 43.78
N LEU A 405 10.26 -22.48 42.78
CA LEU A 405 9.50 -21.99 41.62
C LEU A 405 9.48 -23.02 40.49
N GLU A 406 8.35 -23.13 39.83
CA GLU A 406 8.08 -24.13 38.79
C GLU A 406 8.75 -23.79 37.44
N SER A 407 9.22 -22.55 37.27
CA SER A 407 9.85 -22.12 36.02
C SER A 407 10.83 -20.97 36.18
N VAL A 408 11.81 -20.90 35.28
CA VAL A 408 12.73 -19.76 35.12
C VAL A 408 11.96 -18.45 34.86
N ALA A 409 10.83 -18.49 34.15
CA ALA A 409 10.01 -17.31 33.90
C ALA A 409 9.48 -16.68 35.20
N GLN A 410 9.12 -17.50 36.21
CA GLN A 410 8.71 -16.99 37.52
C GLN A 410 9.88 -16.33 38.26
N VAL A 411 11.09 -16.88 38.15
CA VAL A 411 12.32 -16.26 38.70
C VAL A 411 12.57 -14.90 38.06
N VAL A 412 12.56 -14.83 36.72
CA VAL A 412 12.75 -13.58 35.99
C VAL A 412 11.72 -12.54 36.41
N LYS A 413 10.45 -12.93 36.55
CA LYS A 413 9.38 -12.04 37.03
C LYS A 413 9.62 -11.56 38.46
N LEU A 414 10.08 -12.43 39.35
CA LEU A 414 10.40 -12.09 40.73
C LEU A 414 11.58 -11.12 40.80
N LEU A 415 12.67 -11.43 40.09
CA LEU A 415 13.86 -10.59 40.01
C LEU A 415 13.55 -9.22 39.41
N ALA A 416 12.74 -9.16 38.36
CA ALA A 416 12.30 -7.89 37.78
C ALA A 416 11.49 -7.06 38.79
N ARG A 417 10.54 -7.68 39.52
CA ARG A 417 9.78 -7.00 40.57
C ARG A 417 10.67 -6.50 41.70
N TYR A 418 11.58 -7.34 42.19
CA TYR A 418 12.54 -7.00 43.24
C TYR A 418 13.48 -5.87 42.78
N GLY A 419 13.94 -5.92 41.54
CA GLY A 419 14.76 -4.88 40.97
C GLY A 419 14.04 -3.53 40.90
N MET A 420 12.76 -3.54 40.52
CA MET A 420 11.94 -2.33 40.49
C MET A 420 11.76 -1.70 41.87
N THR A 421 11.73 -2.49 42.96
CA THR A 421 11.67 -1.93 44.33
C THR A 421 13.01 -1.41 44.83
N ARG A 422 14.13 -1.81 44.20
CA ARG A 422 15.50 -1.43 44.57
C ARG A 422 16.27 -0.75 43.43
N LEU A 423 15.59 0.11 42.67
CA LEU A 423 16.14 0.72 41.45
C LEU A 423 17.47 1.46 41.67
N GLU A 424 17.62 2.19 42.78
CA GLU A 424 18.84 2.94 43.12
C GLU A 424 20.05 2.03 43.44
N GLU A 425 19.82 0.86 44.04
CA GLU A 425 20.88 -0.15 44.25
C GLU A 425 21.29 -0.77 42.91
N LEU A 426 20.33 -1.13 42.06
CA LEU A 426 20.59 -1.65 40.73
C LEU A 426 21.34 -0.65 39.84
N ARG A 427 21.02 0.65 39.91
CA ARG A 427 21.76 1.70 39.20
C ARG A 427 23.22 1.75 39.61
N ARG A 428 23.51 1.63 40.92
CA ARG A 428 24.89 1.61 41.44
C ARG A 428 25.66 0.39 40.97
N LEU A 429 25.04 -0.79 41.00
CA LEU A 429 25.64 -2.01 40.47
C LEU A 429 25.92 -1.89 38.97
N ALA A 430 24.95 -1.40 38.19
CA ALA A 430 25.12 -1.18 36.75
C ALA A 430 26.25 -0.19 36.42
N GLY A 431 26.38 0.89 37.21
CA GLY A 431 27.48 1.86 37.06
C GLY A 431 28.86 1.36 37.49
N SER A 432 28.92 0.22 38.19
CA SER A 432 30.17 -0.43 38.62
C SER A 432 30.63 -1.54 37.66
N SER A 433 29.82 -1.87 36.66
CA SER A 433 30.00 -3.00 35.74
C SER A 433 30.13 -2.59 34.26
N VAL A 434 30.39 -1.29 33.98
CA VAL A 434 30.74 -0.76 32.65
C VAL A 434 32.21 -0.35 32.63
#